data_AF-A0A9I9E9Z3-F1
#
_entry.id   AF-A0A9I9E9Z3-F1
#
_cell.length_a   1.000
_cell.length_b   1.000
_cell.length_c   1.000
_cell.angle_alpha   90.00
_cell.angle_beta   90.00
_cell.angle_gamma   90.00
#
_symmetry.space_group_name_H-M   'P 1'
#
loop_
_entity.id
_entity.type
_entity.pdbx_description
1 polymer ?
#
loop_
_entity_poly.entity_id
_entity_poly.type
_entity_poly.pdbx_seq_one_letter_code
_entity_poly.pdbx_strand_id
1 'polypeptide(L)'
;MSSSNPSGKAQKDRLVELEEQMLYLVEVPDSIRYLESRLDEISEKTNTIDAVAGRVEGFPIQELMTRVDALETTINIGRTVNYERGDSSTGSVAHIEERVQELDSSQKTLLEMINGMSEDFRATLDVVRNEIADVNARLSLTMRAMANQAPAGGAIPVSRVKIPEPKPFCEARDTKALENYIFDLEQYFRATNTVTEEAKVMLATMHLSEDAKLWWRSRFVDMQEGRCAIDTW
;
A
#
# COMPACT_ATOMS: atom_id res chain seq x y z
N MET A 1 17.66 29.91 65.97
CA MET A 1 16.21 29.76 65.81
C MET A 1 15.76 30.72 64.72
N SER A 2 15.33 30.22 63.56
CA SER A 2 14.75 31.06 62.50
C SER A 2 13.28 30.73 62.37
N SER A 3 12.46 31.73 62.66
CA SER A 3 11.01 31.75 62.50
C SER A 3 10.65 31.60 61.01
N SER A 4 9.99 30.50 60.66
CA SER A 4 9.40 30.30 59.33
C SER A 4 8.05 31.02 59.29
N ASN A 5 7.97 32.15 58.58
CA ASN A 5 6.76 32.97 58.45
C ASN A 5 5.61 32.19 57.76
N PRO A 6 4.53 31.83 58.46
CA PRO A 6 3.42 31.04 57.89
C PRO A 6 2.52 31.85 56.93
N SER A 7 2.66 33.18 56.92
CA SER A 7 1.87 34.11 56.08
C SER A 7 2.17 33.96 54.57
N GLY A 8 3.41 33.62 54.21
CA GLY A 8 3.81 33.56 52.79
C GLY A 8 3.23 32.35 52.06
N LYS A 9 2.99 31.24 52.78
CA LYS A 9 2.46 30.01 52.18
C LYS A 9 0.97 30.16 51.81
N ALA A 10 0.16 30.67 52.75
CA ALA A 10 -1.27 30.89 52.50
C ALA A 10 -1.54 31.92 51.39
N GLN A 11 -0.69 32.95 51.26
CA GLN A 11 -0.77 33.91 50.15
C GLN A 11 -0.40 33.27 48.80
N LYS A 12 0.59 32.38 48.79
CA LYS A 12 1.00 31.66 47.58
C LYS A 12 -0.07 30.67 47.12
N ASP A 13 -0.66 29.92 48.05
CA ASP A 13 -1.72 28.94 47.73
C ASP A 13 -2.97 29.65 47.15
N ARG A 14 -3.36 30.81 47.71
CA ARG A 14 -4.44 31.64 47.15
C ARG A 14 -4.12 32.20 45.77
N LEU A 15 -2.86 32.52 45.51
CA LEU A 15 -2.45 33.03 44.20
C LEU A 15 -2.52 31.94 43.12
N VAL A 16 -2.16 30.70 43.48
CA VAL A 16 -2.29 29.53 42.60
C VAL A 16 -3.76 29.23 42.30
N GLU A 17 -4.64 29.28 43.30
CA GLU A 17 -6.08 29.09 43.09
C GLU A 17 -6.68 30.18 42.18
N LEU A 18 -6.23 31.43 42.33
CA LEU A 18 -6.64 32.53 41.46
C LEU A 18 -6.10 32.38 40.04
N GLU A 19 -4.89 31.85 39.88
CA GLU A 19 -4.30 31.53 38.57
C GLU A 19 -5.06 30.41 37.87
N GLU A 20 -5.45 29.35 38.60
CA GLU A 20 -6.31 28.28 38.06
C GLU A 20 -7.69 28.79 37.66
N GLN A 21 -8.32 29.65 38.46
CA GLN A 21 -9.60 30.29 38.11
C GLN A 21 -9.49 31.23 36.92
N MET A 22 -8.39 31.98 36.80
CA MET A 22 -8.12 32.81 35.63
C MET A 22 -7.93 31.96 34.37
N LEU A 23 -7.28 30.81 34.48
CA LEU A 23 -7.12 29.89 33.36
C LEU A 23 -8.47 29.33 32.90
N TYR A 24 -9.36 28.97 33.83
CA TYR A 24 -10.72 28.55 33.49
C TYR A 24 -11.54 29.68 32.84
N LEU A 25 -11.43 30.91 33.34
CA LEU A 25 -12.12 32.08 32.75
C LEU A 25 -11.64 32.42 31.34
N VAL A 26 -10.42 32.02 30.95
CA VAL A 26 -9.93 32.16 29.58
C VAL A 26 -10.62 31.18 28.62
N GLU A 27 -11.03 30.00 29.10
CA GLU A 27 -11.72 28.98 28.28
C GLU A 27 -13.25 29.19 28.18
N VAL A 28 -13.84 29.97 29.10
CA VAL A 28 -15.27 30.27 29.13
C VAL A 28 -15.78 30.94 27.83
N PRO A 29 -15.11 31.97 27.27
CA PRO A 29 -15.54 32.60 26.02
C PRO A 29 -15.59 31.65 24.82
N ASP A 30 -14.61 30.74 24.70
CA ASP A 30 -14.59 29.77 23.60
C ASP A 30 -15.69 28.71 23.76
N SER A 31 -15.97 28.29 25.00
CA SER A 31 -17.09 27.39 25.31
C SER A 31 -18.44 28.02 25.01
N ILE A 32 -18.62 29.31 25.32
CA ILE A 32 -19.84 30.06 25.00
C ILE A 32 -20.02 30.14 23.48
N ARG A 33 -18.98 30.55 22.74
CA ARG A 33 -19.03 30.65 21.28
C ARG A 33 -19.33 29.30 20.61
N TYR A 34 -18.78 28.21 21.16
CA TYR A 34 -19.08 26.86 20.72
C TYR A 34 -20.56 26.50 20.94
N LEU A 35 -21.11 26.79 22.12
CA LEU A 35 -22.52 26.53 22.43
C LEU A 35 -23.48 27.37 21.57
N GLU A 36 -23.15 28.63 21.30
CA GLU A 36 -23.91 29.50 20.39
C GLU A 36 -23.97 28.90 18.97
N SER A 37 -22.83 28.47 18.43
CA SER A 37 -22.79 27.82 17.11
C SER A 37 -23.63 26.52 17.08
N ARG A 38 -23.62 25.74 18.16
CA ARG A 38 -24.45 24.53 18.28
C ARG A 38 -25.94 24.86 18.35
N LEU A 39 -26.30 25.96 19.00
CA LEU A 39 -27.69 26.40 19.11
C LEU A 39 -28.23 26.87 17.75
N ASP A 40 -27.43 27.61 16.98
CA ASP A 40 -27.78 28.05 15.63
C ASP A 40 -28.00 26.84 14.69
N GLU A 41 -27.11 25.85 14.75
CA GLU A 41 -27.23 24.60 13.96
C GLU A 41 -28.50 23.82 14.32
N ILE A 42 -28.84 23.76 15.62
CA ILE A 42 -30.09 23.12 16.08
C ILE A 42 -31.30 23.89 15.58
N SER A 43 -31.28 25.23 15.65
CA SER A 43 -32.39 26.06 15.18
C SER A 43 -32.63 25.87 13.68
N GLU A 44 -31.57 25.79 12.87
CA GLU A 44 -31.69 25.53 11.44
C GLU A 44 -32.30 24.14 11.18
N LYS A 45 -31.82 23.12 11.88
CA LYS A 45 -32.36 21.75 11.76
C LYS A 45 -33.83 21.67 12.15
N THR A 46 -34.25 22.35 13.22
CA THR A 46 -35.67 22.41 13.62
C THR A 46 -36.53 23.01 12.51
N ASN A 47 -36.10 24.11 11.89
CA ASN A 47 -36.84 24.70 10.76
C ASN A 47 -36.99 23.72 9.58
N THR A 48 -35.97 22.88 9.32
CA THR A 48 -36.07 21.85 8.27
C THR A 48 -37.05 20.72 8.64
N ILE A 49 -37.13 20.35 9.92
CA ILE A 49 -38.07 19.34 10.41
C ILE A 49 -39.50 19.86 10.28
N ASP A 50 -39.76 21.11 10.66
CA ASP A 50 -41.10 21.72 10.52
C ASP A 50 -41.53 21.79 9.04
N ALA A 51 -40.60 22.11 8.14
CA ALA A 51 -40.87 22.10 6.70
C ALA A 51 -41.17 20.69 6.15
N VAL A 52 -40.50 19.65 6.66
CA VAL A 52 -40.77 18.24 6.29
C VAL A 52 -42.09 17.76 6.91
N ALA A 53 -42.37 18.11 8.17
CA ALA A 53 -43.60 17.77 8.85
C ALA A 53 -44.83 18.35 8.11
N GLY A 54 -44.76 19.62 7.69
CA GLY A 54 -45.82 20.23 6.87
C GLY A 54 -46.01 19.54 5.50
N ARG A 55 -44.96 18.94 4.91
CA ARG A 55 -45.12 18.09 3.72
C ARG A 55 -45.78 16.76 4.06
N VAL A 56 -45.40 16.12 5.16
CA VAL A 56 -45.93 14.81 5.62
C VAL A 56 -47.41 14.89 6.00
N GLU A 57 -47.86 15.98 6.65
CA GLU A 57 -49.29 16.21 6.91
C GLU A 57 -50.12 16.35 5.62
N GLY A 58 -49.48 16.69 4.49
CA GLY A 58 -50.08 16.68 3.15
C GLY A 58 -49.89 15.38 2.35
N PHE A 59 -49.22 14.34 2.90
CA PHE A 59 -48.97 13.09 2.17
C PHE A 59 -50.12 12.07 2.30
N PRO A 60 -50.28 11.16 1.31
CA PRO A 60 -51.37 10.21 1.18
C PRO A 60 -51.41 9.12 2.26
N ILE A 61 -50.68 9.22 3.38
CA ILE A 61 -50.70 8.19 4.44
C ILE A 61 -52.08 8.15 5.10
N GLN A 62 -52.70 9.31 5.35
CA GLN A 62 -54.08 9.36 5.86
C GLN A 62 -55.06 8.78 4.83
N GLU A 63 -54.86 9.08 3.54
CA GLU A 63 -55.65 8.51 2.45
C GLU A 63 -55.38 7.00 2.22
N LEU A 64 -54.17 6.55 2.51
CA LEU A 64 -53.78 5.15 2.46
C LEU A 64 -54.39 4.38 3.64
N MET A 65 -54.43 4.99 4.83
CA MET A 65 -55.14 4.42 5.99
C MET A 65 -56.63 4.27 5.68
N THR A 66 -57.30 5.31 5.16
CA THR A 66 -58.71 5.19 4.79
C THR A 66 -58.95 4.17 3.65
N ARG A 67 -58.00 4.03 2.71
CA ARG A 67 -58.06 2.99 1.67
C ARG A 67 -57.80 1.59 2.20
N VAL A 68 -56.90 1.43 3.18
CA VAL A 68 -56.63 0.15 3.85
C VAL A 68 -57.85 -0.27 4.67
N ASP A 69 -58.48 0.64 5.42
CA ASP A 69 -59.71 0.38 6.17
C ASP A 69 -60.86 -0.04 5.24
N ALA A 70 -61.00 0.64 4.10
CA ALA A 70 -61.99 0.29 3.08
C ALA A 70 -61.71 -1.09 2.44
N LEU A 71 -60.44 -1.41 2.19
CA LEU A 71 -60.03 -2.69 1.62
C LEU A 71 -60.21 -3.85 2.62
N GLU A 72 -59.90 -3.63 3.89
CA GLU A 72 -60.12 -4.60 4.96
C GLU A 72 -61.62 -4.90 5.14
N THR A 73 -62.46 -3.86 5.09
CA THR A 73 -63.91 -4.02 5.10
C THR A 73 -64.39 -4.84 3.89
N THR A 74 -63.84 -4.58 2.70
CA THR A 74 -64.19 -5.31 1.46
C THR A 74 -63.72 -6.78 1.51
N ILE A 75 -62.52 -7.05 2.04
CA ILE A 75 -62.00 -8.40 2.23
C ILE A 75 -62.82 -9.18 3.25
N ASN A 76 -63.24 -8.55 4.35
CA ASN A 76 -64.10 -9.20 5.35
C ASN A 76 -65.48 -9.52 4.77
N ILE A 77 -66.04 -8.67 3.92
CA ILE A 77 -67.25 -8.96 3.15
C ILE A 77 -67.02 -10.13 2.18
N GLY A 78 -65.92 -10.12 1.42
CA GLY A 78 -65.53 -11.21 0.52
C GLY A 78 -65.25 -12.55 1.22
N ARG A 79 -64.76 -12.52 2.47
CA ARG A 79 -64.50 -13.72 3.28
C ARG A 79 -65.78 -14.39 3.77
N THR A 80 -66.91 -13.67 3.83
CA THR A 80 -68.23 -14.29 4.07
C THR A 80 -68.82 -14.98 2.83
N VAL A 81 -68.28 -14.68 1.63
CA VAL A 81 -68.66 -15.30 0.35
C VAL A 81 -67.49 -16.15 -0.13
N ASN A 82 -67.39 -17.37 0.43
CA ASN A 82 -66.33 -18.34 0.14
C ASN A 82 -65.94 -18.44 -1.35
N TYR A 83 -64.64 -18.53 -1.62
CA TYR A 83 -64.12 -19.26 -2.78
C TYR A 83 -62.92 -20.14 -2.41
N GLU A 84 -62.91 -21.30 -3.04
CA GLU A 84 -62.16 -22.51 -2.76
C GLU A 84 -60.64 -22.33 -2.92
N ARG A 85 -59.90 -23.03 -2.06
CA ARG A 85 -58.44 -23.21 -2.13
C ARG A 85 -58.09 -23.90 -3.46
N GLY A 86 -57.66 -23.13 -4.44
CA GLY A 86 -57.19 -23.63 -5.74
C GLY A 86 -55.90 -24.44 -5.63
N ASP A 87 -55.93 -25.65 -6.17
CA ASP A 87 -54.89 -26.67 -6.24
C ASP A 87 -53.79 -26.37 -7.30
N SER A 88 -53.26 -25.14 -7.34
CA SER A 88 -52.29 -24.72 -8.38
C SER A 88 -50.89 -24.38 -7.86
N SER A 89 -50.53 -24.76 -6.64
CA SER A 89 -49.20 -24.49 -6.08
C SER A 89 -48.17 -25.60 -6.31
N THR A 90 -48.59 -26.81 -6.66
CA THR A 90 -47.70 -27.99 -6.68
C THR A 90 -46.73 -27.98 -7.88
N GLY A 91 -47.15 -27.44 -9.03
CA GLY A 91 -46.33 -27.40 -10.25
C GLY A 91 -45.19 -26.37 -10.21
N SER A 92 -45.37 -25.24 -9.52
CA SER A 92 -44.32 -24.21 -9.40
C SER A 92 -43.23 -24.63 -8.41
N VAL A 93 -43.60 -25.31 -7.33
CA VAL A 93 -42.65 -25.88 -6.36
C VAL A 93 -41.81 -26.98 -7.01
N ALA A 94 -42.41 -27.89 -7.78
CA ALA A 94 -41.69 -28.94 -8.50
C ALA A 94 -40.66 -28.38 -9.50
N HIS A 95 -41.02 -27.33 -10.25
CA HIS A 95 -40.09 -26.68 -11.19
C HIS A 95 -38.94 -25.95 -10.47
N ILE A 96 -39.19 -25.34 -9.31
CA ILE A 96 -38.12 -24.73 -8.51
C ILE A 96 -37.18 -25.81 -7.98
N GLU A 97 -37.71 -26.94 -7.51
CA GLU A 97 -36.93 -28.07 -7.00
C GLU A 97 -36.05 -28.70 -8.09
N GLU A 98 -36.60 -28.89 -9.30
CA GLU A 98 -35.84 -29.33 -10.48
C GLU A 98 -34.68 -28.38 -10.82
N ARG A 99 -34.95 -27.07 -10.85
CA ARG A 99 -33.91 -26.06 -11.11
C ARG A 99 -32.83 -26.00 -10.03
N VAL A 100 -33.18 -26.25 -8.78
CA VAL A 100 -32.21 -26.34 -7.68
C VAL A 100 -31.32 -27.57 -7.85
N GLN A 101 -31.89 -28.70 -8.27
CA GLN A 101 -31.12 -29.93 -8.49
C GLN A 101 -30.22 -29.86 -9.74
N GLU A 102 -30.67 -29.19 -10.80
CA GLU A 102 -29.84 -28.87 -11.97
C GLU A 102 -28.69 -27.94 -11.57
N LEU A 103 -28.97 -26.91 -10.75
CA LEU A 103 -27.94 -26.01 -10.24
C LEU A 103 -26.90 -26.76 -9.39
N ASP A 104 -27.32 -27.62 -8.47
CA ASP A 104 -26.43 -28.44 -7.64
C ASP A 104 -25.53 -29.36 -8.50
N SER A 105 -26.12 -29.99 -9.52
CA SER A 105 -25.40 -30.84 -10.48
C SER A 105 -24.37 -30.04 -11.29
N SER A 106 -24.73 -28.83 -11.73
CA SER A 106 -23.82 -27.93 -12.46
C SER A 106 -22.67 -27.45 -11.56
N GLN A 107 -22.95 -27.11 -10.30
CA GLN A 107 -21.93 -26.69 -9.33
C GLN A 107 -20.95 -27.82 -9.02
N LYS A 108 -21.46 -29.04 -8.83
CA LYS A 108 -20.62 -30.23 -8.66
C LYS A 108 -19.69 -30.45 -9.85
N THR A 109 -20.23 -30.33 -11.07
CA THR A 109 -19.43 -30.49 -12.30
C THR A 109 -18.33 -29.43 -12.40
N LEU A 110 -18.64 -28.17 -12.08
CA LEU A 110 -17.63 -27.10 -12.05
C LEU A 110 -16.55 -27.35 -11.00
N LEU A 111 -16.90 -27.83 -9.81
CA LEU A 111 -15.93 -28.18 -8.77
C LEU A 111 -15.00 -29.33 -9.21
N GLU A 112 -15.54 -30.35 -9.85
CA GLU A 112 -14.74 -31.46 -10.40
C GLU A 112 -13.76 -30.97 -11.47
N MET A 113 -14.19 -30.08 -12.37
CA MET A 113 -13.30 -29.47 -13.37
C MET A 113 -12.20 -28.61 -12.73
N ILE A 114 -12.54 -27.79 -11.73
CA ILE A 114 -11.58 -26.94 -11.02
C ILE A 114 -10.55 -27.82 -10.28
N ASN A 115 -11.00 -28.88 -9.61
CA ASN A 115 -10.12 -29.80 -8.92
C ASN A 115 -9.18 -30.51 -9.90
N GLY A 116 -9.70 -31.00 -11.03
CA GLY A 116 -8.87 -31.62 -12.08
C GLY A 116 -7.79 -30.67 -12.60
N MET A 117 -8.15 -29.43 -12.94
CA MET A 117 -7.15 -28.43 -13.35
C MET A 117 -6.13 -28.13 -12.23
N SER A 118 -6.57 -28.05 -10.98
CA SER A 118 -5.68 -27.81 -9.84
C SER A 118 -4.70 -28.97 -9.62
N GLU A 119 -5.14 -30.20 -9.82
CA GLU A 119 -4.30 -31.41 -9.79
C GLU A 119 -3.26 -31.39 -10.91
N ASP A 120 -3.65 -31.07 -12.15
CA ASP A 120 -2.74 -30.95 -13.30
C ASP A 120 -1.66 -29.88 -13.09
N PHE A 121 -2.05 -28.70 -12.57
CA PHE A 121 -1.11 -27.64 -12.22
C PHE A 121 -0.14 -28.08 -11.13
N ARG A 122 -0.63 -28.80 -10.11
CA ARG A 122 0.21 -29.32 -9.02
C ARG A 122 1.21 -30.35 -9.54
N ALA A 123 0.77 -31.27 -10.40
CA ALA A 123 1.64 -32.26 -11.02
C ALA A 123 2.76 -31.58 -11.85
N THR A 124 2.40 -30.56 -12.65
CA THR A 124 3.36 -29.78 -13.42
C THR A 124 4.36 -29.04 -12.53
N LEU A 125 3.88 -28.41 -11.44
CA LEU A 125 4.75 -27.73 -10.48
C LEU A 125 5.72 -28.68 -9.77
N ASP A 126 5.27 -29.89 -9.44
CA ASP A 126 6.13 -30.88 -8.80
C ASP A 126 7.21 -31.39 -9.77
N VAL A 127 6.89 -31.55 -11.06
CA VAL A 127 7.91 -31.83 -12.10
C VAL A 127 8.96 -30.72 -12.13
N VAL A 128 8.54 -29.45 -12.22
CA VAL A 128 9.46 -28.30 -12.26
C VAL A 128 10.34 -28.22 -10.99
N ARG A 129 9.75 -28.44 -9.80
CA ARG A 129 10.51 -28.47 -8.54
C ARG A 129 11.56 -29.57 -8.53
N ASN A 130 11.21 -30.76 -9.03
CA ASN A 130 12.13 -31.89 -9.12
C ASN A 130 13.26 -31.61 -10.12
N GLU A 131 12.98 -30.99 -11.26
CA GLU A 131 14.00 -30.57 -12.23
C GLU A 131 14.96 -29.52 -11.63
N ILE A 132 14.44 -28.54 -10.90
CA ILE A 132 15.27 -27.55 -10.20
C ILE A 132 16.16 -28.24 -9.16
N ALA A 133 15.62 -29.20 -8.40
CA ALA A 133 16.40 -29.96 -7.44
C ALA A 133 17.51 -30.78 -8.11
N ASP A 134 17.22 -31.43 -9.25
CA ASP A 134 18.20 -32.17 -10.05
C ASP A 134 19.31 -31.25 -10.59
N VAL A 135 18.93 -30.13 -11.21
CA VAL A 135 19.89 -29.15 -11.72
C VAL A 135 20.78 -28.61 -10.61
N ASN A 136 20.22 -28.29 -9.44
CA ASN A 136 20.99 -27.85 -8.28
C ASN A 136 21.94 -28.92 -7.76
N ALA A 137 21.53 -30.19 -7.74
CA ALA A 137 22.39 -31.30 -7.36
C ALA A 137 23.56 -31.46 -8.35
N ARG A 138 23.28 -31.42 -9.66
CA ARG A 138 24.30 -31.48 -10.72
C ARG A 138 25.28 -30.31 -10.66
N LEU A 139 24.79 -29.09 -10.41
CA LEU A 139 25.61 -27.90 -10.23
C LEU A 139 26.54 -28.04 -9.03
N SER A 140 25.99 -28.48 -7.88
CA SER A 140 26.75 -28.70 -6.65
C SER A 140 27.85 -29.75 -6.83
N LEU A 141 27.53 -30.86 -7.52
CA LEU A 141 28.51 -31.90 -7.86
C LEU A 141 29.61 -31.37 -8.79
N THR A 142 29.26 -30.55 -9.78
CA THR A 142 30.22 -29.95 -10.71
C THR A 142 31.14 -28.98 -9.98
N MET A 143 30.58 -28.09 -9.15
CA MET A 143 31.36 -27.19 -8.30
C MET A 143 32.31 -27.95 -7.36
N ARG A 144 31.84 -29.04 -6.74
CA ARG A 144 32.68 -29.89 -5.88
C ARG A 144 33.77 -30.61 -6.67
N ALA A 145 33.47 -31.13 -7.86
CA ALA A 145 34.47 -31.76 -8.72
C ALA A 145 35.55 -30.76 -9.14
N MET A 146 35.16 -29.53 -9.51
CA MET A 146 36.11 -28.44 -9.81
C MET A 146 36.96 -28.07 -8.58
N ALA A 147 36.36 -27.99 -7.39
CA ALA A 147 37.09 -27.74 -6.16
C ALA A 147 38.08 -28.87 -5.81
N ASN A 148 37.69 -30.12 -6.04
CA ASN A 148 38.53 -31.30 -5.77
C ASN A 148 39.62 -31.53 -6.84
N GLN A 149 39.47 -30.95 -8.03
CA GLN A 149 40.52 -30.91 -9.05
C GLN A 149 41.55 -29.79 -8.80
N ALA A 150 41.32 -28.93 -7.80
CA ALA A 150 42.32 -27.96 -7.36
C ALA A 150 43.46 -28.67 -6.63
N PRO A 151 44.74 -28.44 -6.98
CA PRO A 151 45.86 -28.98 -6.22
C PRO A 151 45.75 -28.57 -4.75
N ALA A 152 46.04 -29.52 -3.84
CA ALA A 152 46.08 -29.29 -2.41
C ALA A 152 47.22 -28.30 -2.08
N GLY A 153 46.91 -27.01 -2.11
CA GLY A 153 47.86 -25.92 -1.90
C GLY A 153 48.18 -25.15 -3.17
N GLY A 154 47.27 -24.27 -3.58
CA GLY A 154 47.46 -23.35 -4.69
C GLY A 154 46.22 -23.32 -5.57
N ALA A 155 45.52 -22.18 -5.55
CA ALA A 155 44.35 -21.91 -6.36
C ALA A 155 44.50 -22.46 -7.78
N ILE A 156 43.46 -23.13 -8.30
CA ILE A 156 43.32 -23.32 -9.75
C ILE A 156 43.45 -21.92 -10.33
N PRO A 157 44.45 -21.64 -11.19
CA PRO A 157 44.42 -20.43 -11.96
C PRO A 157 43.32 -20.66 -13.01
N VAL A 158 42.07 -20.39 -12.64
CA VAL A 158 41.21 -19.68 -13.60
C VAL A 158 42.10 -18.53 -14.00
N SER A 159 42.52 -18.48 -15.27
CA SER A 159 43.27 -17.33 -15.74
C SER A 159 42.35 -16.13 -15.52
N ARG A 160 42.46 -15.49 -14.35
CA ARG A 160 41.97 -14.14 -14.12
C ARG A 160 42.85 -13.35 -15.05
N VAL A 161 42.40 -13.23 -16.30
CA VAL A 161 42.97 -12.29 -17.26
C VAL A 161 43.06 -11.00 -16.48
N LYS A 162 44.29 -10.55 -16.20
CA LYS A 162 44.49 -9.29 -15.50
C LYS A 162 43.95 -8.24 -16.45
N ILE A 163 42.74 -7.76 -16.18
CA ILE A 163 42.12 -6.69 -16.96
C ILE A 163 43.02 -5.46 -16.75
N PRO A 164 43.62 -4.91 -17.82
CA PRO A 164 44.43 -3.71 -17.69
C PRO A 164 43.58 -2.56 -17.12
N GLU A 165 44.11 -1.85 -16.12
CA GLU A 165 43.43 -0.67 -15.59
C GLU A 165 43.39 0.45 -16.65
N PRO A 166 42.29 1.23 -16.72
CA PRO A 166 42.18 2.37 -17.61
C PRO A 166 43.26 3.41 -17.33
N LYS A 167 43.75 4.07 -18.39
CA LYS A 167 44.71 5.17 -18.23
C LYS A 167 44.03 6.36 -17.56
N PRO A 168 44.69 7.02 -16.59
CA PRO A 168 44.13 8.22 -15.99
C PRO A 168 44.00 9.35 -17.02
N PHE A 169 42.89 10.08 -16.97
CA PHE A 169 42.65 11.25 -17.81
C PHE A 169 42.97 12.52 -17.02
N CYS A 170 43.97 13.27 -17.49
CA CYS A 170 44.19 14.66 -17.14
C CYS A 170 43.58 15.56 -18.22
N GLU A 171 43.11 16.73 -17.83
CA GLU A 171 42.35 17.74 -18.60
C GLU A 171 43.10 18.33 -19.82
N ALA A 172 43.76 17.52 -20.64
CA ALA A 172 44.18 17.94 -21.96
C ALA A 172 42.91 18.33 -22.73
N ARG A 173 42.85 19.55 -23.27
CA ARG A 173 41.80 20.01 -24.20
C ARG A 173 41.87 19.28 -25.55
N ASP A 174 42.09 17.98 -25.50
CA ASP A 174 42.17 17.05 -26.61
C ASP A 174 40.91 16.18 -26.56
N THR A 175 39.96 16.51 -27.42
CA THR A 175 38.72 15.75 -27.59
C THR A 175 38.99 14.27 -27.84
N LYS A 176 40.07 13.94 -28.55
CA LYS A 176 40.44 12.55 -28.85
C LYS A 176 40.89 11.80 -27.62
N ALA A 177 41.60 12.47 -26.70
CA ALA A 177 42.01 11.86 -25.43
C ALA A 177 40.79 11.56 -24.53
N LEU A 178 39.81 12.44 -24.53
CA LEU A 178 38.56 12.25 -23.79
C LEU A 178 37.72 11.09 -24.35
N GLU A 179 37.56 11.03 -25.68
CA GLU A 179 36.85 9.93 -26.35
C GLU A 179 37.50 8.57 -26.08
N ASN A 180 38.84 8.51 -26.17
CA ASN A 180 39.57 7.27 -25.86
C ASN A 180 39.41 6.86 -24.40
N TYR A 181 39.43 7.81 -23.47
CA TYR A 181 39.24 7.54 -22.05
C TYR A 181 37.85 6.97 -21.73
N ILE A 182 36.79 7.57 -22.30
CA ILE A 182 35.42 7.07 -22.16
C ILE A 182 35.32 5.66 -22.75
N PHE A 183 35.87 5.45 -23.95
CA PHE A 183 35.86 4.14 -24.60
C PHE A 183 36.59 3.07 -23.77
N ASP A 184 37.78 3.37 -23.24
CA ASP A 184 38.55 2.45 -22.40
C ASP A 184 37.80 2.09 -21.12
N LEU A 185 37.09 3.04 -20.50
CA LEU A 185 36.24 2.79 -19.33
C LEU A 185 35.03 1.90 -19.65
N GLU A 186 34.37 2.11 -20.78
CA GLU A 186 33.27 1.25 -21.21
C GLU A 186 33.73 -0.20 -21.43
N GLN A 187 34.89 -0.40 -22.06
CA GLN A 187 35.46 -1.74 -22.21
C GLN A 187 35.84 -2.34 -20.86
N TYR A 188 36.37 -1.53 -19.95
CA TYR A 188 36.69 -1.96 -18.60
C TYR A 188 35.44 -2.40 -17.84
N PHE A 189 34.35 -1.63 -17.86
CA PHE A 189 33.09 -2.01 -17.22
C PHE A 189 32.51 -3.31 -17.77
N ARG A 190 32.61 -3.54 -19.08
CA ARG A 190 32.21 -4.81 -19.70
C ARG A 190 33.08 -5.97 -19.24
N ALA A 191 34.40 -5.76 -19.16
CA ALA A 191 35.35 -6.79 -18.73
C ALA A 191 35.21 -7.13 -17.24
N THR A 192 34.88 -6.15 -16.39
CA THR A 192 34.70 -6.33 -14.94
C THR A 192 33.26 -6.65 -14.54
N ASN A 193 32.33 -6.70 -15.51
CA ASN A 193 30.89 -6.85 -15.27
C ASN A 193 30.35 -5.80 -14.27
N THR A 194 30.80 -4.55 -14.40
CA THR A 194 30.32 -3.41 -13.60
C THR A 194 28.99 -2.94 -14.17
N VAL A 195 27.90 -3.25 -13.47
CA VAL A 195 26.53 -3.01 -13.97
C VAL A 195 25.90 -1.72 -13.44
N THR A 196 26.19 -1.33 -12.19
CA THR A 196 25.52 -0.19 -11.55
C THR A 196 26.11 1.14 -12.00
N GLU A 197 25.24 2.13 -12.26
CA GLU A 197 25.65 3.46 -12.72
C GLU A 197 26.54 4.16 -11.68
N GLU A 198 26.23 3.99 -10.39
CA GLU A 198 27.01 4.55 -9.30
C GLU A 198 28.44 3.97 -9.26
N ALA A 199 28.59 2.67 -9.55
CA ALA A 199 29.91 2.04 -9.60
C ALA A 199 30.70 2.47 -10.85
N LYS A 200 30.02 2.67 -11.99
CA LYS A 200 30.65 3.21 -13.20
C LYS A 200 31.17 4.63 -13.00
N VAL A 201 30.32 5.52 -12.46
CA VAL A 201 30.71 6.90 -12.13
C VAL A 201 31.85 6.92 -11.10
N MET A 202 31.79 6.07 -10.07
CA MET A 202 32.87 5.95 -9.08
C MET A 202 34.19 5.51 -9.74
N LEU A 203 34.17 4.45 -10.54
CA LEU A 203 35.37 3.92 -11.21
C LEU A 203 36.00 4.92 -12.18
N ALA A 204 35.17 5.55 -13.00
CA ALA A 204 35.64 6.59 -13.89
C ALA A 204 36.31 7.73 -13.12
N THR A 205 35.63 8.27 -12.12
CA THR A 205 36.14 9.42 -11.36
C THR A 205 37.40 9.10 -10.55
N MET A 206 37.60 7.85 -10.12
CA MET A 206 38.86 7.40 -9.55
C MET A 206 40.04 7.53 -10.54
N HIS A 207 39.78 7.31 -11.83
CA HIS A 207 40.75 7.43 -12.92
C HIS A 207 40.84 8.84 -13.53
N LEU A 208 40.28 9.87 -12.88
CA LEU A 208 40.63 11.26 -13.18
C LEU A 208 41.92 11.66 -12.46
N SER A 209 42.75 12.47 -13.12
CA SER A 209 43.99 13.04 -12.58
C SER A 209 44.02 14.56 -12.72
N GLU A 210 44.92 15.20 -11.95
CA GLU A 210 45.20 16.63 -12.02
C GLU A 210 43.93 17.52 -11.91
N ASP A 211 43.79 18.49 -12.80
CA ASP A 211 42.72 19.48 -12.79
C ASP A 211 41.33 18.85 -12.98
N ALA A 212 41.23 17.78 -13.77
CA ALA A 212 39.99 17.01 -13.92
C ALA A 212 39.53 16.40 -12.59
N LYS A 213 40.48 15.91 -11.78
CA LYS A 213 40.18 15.38 -10.44
C LYS A 213 39.79 16.48 -9.46
N LEU A 214 40.38 17.68 -9.59
CA LEU A 214 40.01 18.84 -8.78
C LEU A 214 38.60 19.34 -9.11
N TRP A 215 38.26 19.41 -10.40
CA TRP A 215 36.91 19.74 -10.85
C TRP A 215 35.88 18.74 -10.30
N TRP A 216 36.16 17.44 -10.39
CA TRP A 216 35.28 16.41 -9.84
C TRP A 216 35.08 16.55 -8.33
N ARG A 217 36.12 16.87 -7.55
CA ARG A 217 35.99 17.09 -6.11
C ARG A 217 35.03 18.23 -5.78
N SER A 218 35.06 19.32 -6.56
CA SER A 218 34.12 20.43 -6.41
C SER A 218 32.68 19.97 -6.67
N ARG A 219 32.46 19.21 -7.76
CA ARG A 219 31.14 18.65 -8.10
C ARG A 219 30.63 17.61 -7.10
N PHE A 220 31.52 16.80 -6.55
CA PHE A 220 31.18 15.82 -5.54
C PHE A 220 30.66 16.49 -4.26
N VAL A 221 31.24 17.63 -3.86
CA VAL A 221 30.74 18.44 -2.74
C VAL A 221 29.33 18.98 -3.04
N ASP A 222 29.10 19.48 -4.24
CA ASP A 222 27.76 19.93 -4.66
C ASP A 222 26.70 18.81 -4.61
N MET A 223 27.09 17.57 -4.94
CA MET A 223 26.18 16.40 -4.85
C MET A 223 25.82 16.06 -3.41
N GLN A 224 26.80 16.13 -2.49
CA GLN A 224 26.55 15.88 -1.07
C GLN A 224 25.63 16.94 -0.46
N GLU A 225 25.69 18.16 -0.98
CA GLU A 225 24.84 19.27 -0.56
C GLU A 225 23.52 19.35 -1.34
N GLY A 226 23.22 18.36 -2.19
CA GLY A 226 21.97 18.27 -2.95
C GLY A 226 21.81 19.33 -4.05
N ARG A 227 22.89 20.02 -4.44
CA ARG A 227 22.89 21.07 -5.46
C ARG A 227 23.06 20.53 -6.88
N CYS A 228 23.51 19.29 -7.04
CA CYS A 228 23.76 18.63 -8.32
C CYS A 228 23.50 17.12 -8.18
N ALA A 229 23.03 16.47 -9.24
CA ALA A 229 22.88 15.02 -9.32
C ALA A 229 23.46 14.50 -10.65
N ILE A 230 24.07 13.32 -10.60
CA ILE A 230 24.46 12.55 -11.79
C ILE A 230 23.73 11.22 -11.68
N ASP A 231 22.77 11.02 -12.57
CA ASP A 231 21.89 9.85 -12.55
C ASP A 231 22.44 8.70 -13.41
N THR A 232 23.35 9.01 -14.35
CA THR A 232 23.90 8.05 -15.32
C THR A 232 25.38 8.30 -15.56
N TRP A 233 26.09 7.24 -15.96
CA TRP A 233 27.39 7.34 -16.65
C TRP A 233 27.27 8.11 -17.97
#